data_AF-A0A521TX87-F1
#
_entry.id   AF-A0A521TX87-F1
#
_cell.length_a   1.000
_cell.length_b   1.000
_cell.length_c   1.000
_cell.angle_alpha   90.00
_cell.angle_beta   90.00
_cell.angle_gamma   90.00
#
_symmetry.space_group_name_H-M   'P 1'
#
loop_
_entity.id
_entity.type
_entity.pdbx_description
1 polymer ?
#
loop_
_entity_poly.entity_id
_entity_poly.type
_entity_poly.pdbx_seq_one_letter_code
_entity_poly.pdbx_strand_id
1 'polypeptide(L)'
;MATMTIGGSTSKLHPQRAITAGCLGAIATWLIGSAMSLFGLARAELMSVLGVQVLAVTFHTLDNAVAILGMLFNILFGGFVVGLIFGMVRQRFHGNLEWTGIIFGVACWLVAQIVVIPVLGFKFDPTPGFFSLGAGVWAPIGSLVAHVAYGVIVGEVYEPHEQLH
;
A
#
# COMPACT_ATOMS: atom_id res chain seq x y z
N MET A 1 -16.12 20.27 9.28
CA MET A 1 -14.66 20.43 9.07
C MET A 1 -14.03 20.37 10.45
N ALA A 2 -13.39 19.25 10.80
CA ALA A 2 -12.88 19.04 12.16
C ALA A 2 -11.44 19.56 12.25
N THR A 3 -11.25 20.67 12.98
CA THR A 3 -9.93 21.24 13.27
C THR A 3 -9.47 20.70 14.61
N MET A 4 -8.55 19.75 14.62
CA MET A 4 -7.93 19.24 15.85
C MET A 4 -6.60 19.97 16.06
N THR A 5 -6.55 20.87 17.03
CA THR A 5 -5.38 21.69 17.36
C THR A 5 -4.56 21.00 18.46
N ILE A 6 -3.39 20.46 18.11
CA ILE A 6 -2.37 20.07 19.08
C ILE A 6 -1.03 20.67 18.63
N GLY A 7 -0.57 21.72 19.33
CA GLY A 7 0.79 22.25 19.22
C GLY A 7 1.08 23.14 17.99
N GLY A 8 0.58 24.38 17.99
CA GLY A 8 1.21 25.55 17.33
C GLY A 8 1.34 25.62 15.81
N SER A 9 1.26 24.50 15.07
CA SER A 9 1.25 24.45 13.61
C SER A 9 -0.04 23.77 13.16
N THR A 10 -0.98 24.54 12.60
CA THR A 10 -2.23 23.98 12.08
C THR A 10 -2.02 23.43 10.67
N SER A 11 -1.28 22.33 10.52
CA SER A 11 -1.30 21.58 9.26
C SER A 11 -2.66 20.90 9.14
N LYS A 12 -3.58 21.48 8.36
CA LYS A 12 -4.92 20.91 8.16
C LYS A 12 -4.81 19.62 7.35
N LEU A 13 -5.51 18.57 7.78
CA LEU A 13 -5.63 17.34 7.00
C LEU A 13 -6.41 17.68 5.74
N HIS A 14 -5.85 17.36 4.57
CA HIS A 14 -6.56 17.41 3.29
C HIS A 14 -6.99 15.99 2.89
N PRO A 15 -8.14 15.48 3.37
CA PRO A 15 -8.54 14.09 3.17
C PRO A 15 -8.71 13.74 1.69
N GLN A 16 -9.18 14.69 0.87
CA GLN A 16 -9.30 14.51 -0.57
C GLN A 16 -7.93 14.22 -1.21
N ARG A 17 -6.89 15.00 -0.86
CA ARG A 17 -5.52 14.78 -1.35
C ARG A 17 -4.93 13.47 -0.86
N ALA A 18 -5.13 13.15 0.42
CA ALA A 18 -4.68 11.88 1.00
C ALA A 18 -5.28 10.67 0.25
N ILE A 19 -6.58 10.71 -0.03
CA ILE A 19 -7.28 9.65 -0.76
C ILE A 19 -6.80 9.60 -2.22
N THR A 20 -6.71 10.73 -2.91
CA THR A 20 -6.21 10.77 -4.30
C THR A 20 -4.78 10.23 -4.40
N ALA A 21 -3.90 10.68 -3.52
CA ALA A 21 -2.51 10.23 -3.42
C ALA A 21 -2.46 8.72 -3.19
N GLY A 22 -3.21 8.22 -2.20
CA GLY A 22 -3.29 6.80 -1.91
C GLY A 22 -3.81 5.98 -3.10
N CYS A 23 -4.86 6.45 -3.77
CA CYS A 23 -5.44 5.76 -4.93
C CYS A 23 -4.45 5.67 -6.09
N LEU A 24 -3.75 6.77 -6.39
CA LEU A 24 -2.70 6.79 -7.42
C LEU A 24 -1.54 5.86 -7.06
N GLY A 25 -1.10 5.90 -5.81
CA GLY A 25 -0.10 4.97 -5.29
C GLY A 25 -0.55 3.53 -5.46
N ALA A 26 -1.79 3.20 -5.06
CA ALA A 26 -2.34 1.85 -5.12
C ALA A 26 -2.42 1.32 -6.57
N ILE A 27 -2.87 2.17 -7.51
CA ILE A 27 -2.88 1.84 -8.94
C ILE A 27 -1.46 1.59 -9.45
N ALA A 28 -0.49 2.42 -9.07
CA ALA A 28 0.90 2.24 -9.49
C ALA A 28 1.51 0.94 -8.94
N THR A 29 1.30 0.61 -7.66
CA THR A 29 1.70 -0.68 -7.08
C THR A 29 1.10 -1.85 -7.87
N TRP A 30 -0.19 -1.77 -8.23
CA TRP A 30 -0.84 -2.82 -9.01
C TRP A 30 -0.27 -2.95 -10.42
N LEU A 31 0.04 -1.84 -11.10
CA LEU A 31 0.69 -1.82 -12.42
C LEU A 31 2.10 -2.42 -12.35
N ILE A 32 2.89 -2.05 -11.34
CA ILE A 32 4.23 -2.60 -11.10
C ILE A 32 4.12 -4.11 -10.86
N GLY A 33 3.22 -4.53 -9.98
CA GLY A 33 2.97 -5.94 -9.72
C GLY A 33 2.55 -6.69 -10.99
N SER A 34 1.74 -6.06 -11.86
CA SER A 34 1.29 -6.67 -13.12
C SER A 34 2.43 -6.80 -14.12
N ALA A 35 3.26 -5.78 -14.25
CA ALA A 35 4.45 -5.81 -15.09
C ALA A 35 5.42 -6.91 -14.62
N MET A 36 5.65 -7.04 -13.32
CA MET A 36 6.51 -8.10 -12.77
C MET A 36 6.03 -9.51 -13.14
N SER A 37 4.71 -9.76 -13.17
CA SER A 37 4.16 -11.04 -13.61
C SER A 37 4.42 -11.34 -15.09
N LEU A 38 4.47 -10.32 -15.95
CA LEU A 38 4.83 -10.51 -17.36
C LEU A 38 6.26 -11.04 -17.52
N PHE A 39 7.13 -10.77 -16.55
CA PHE A 39 8.51 -11.27 -16.50
C PHE A 39 8.67 -12.56 -15.69
N GLY A 40 7.57 -13.21 -15.29
CA GLY A 40 7.60 -14.45 -14.51
C GLY A 40 8.09 -14.28 -13.07
N LEU A 41 8.14 -13.04 -12.56
CA LEU A 41 8.52 -12.78 -11.17
C LEU A 41 7.35 -13.02 -10.23
N ALA A 42 7.64 -13.64 -9.10
CA ALA A 42 6.65 -13.91 -8.06
C ALA A 42 6.01 -12.62 -7.54
N ARG A 43 4.67 -12.62 -7.44
CA ARG A 43 3.89 -11.53 -6.85
C ARG A 43 3.69 -11.77 -5.37
N ALA A 44 4.13 -10.84 -4.53
CA ALA A 44 3.67 -10.73 -3.14
C ALA A 44 2.56 -9.66 -3.04
N GLU A 45 1.47 -9.84 -3.81
CA GLU A 45 0.29 -8.98 -3.73
C GLU A 45 -0.67 -9.52 -2.68
N LEU A 46 -0.32 -9.35 -1.41
CA LEU A 46 -1.04 -9.89 -0.26
C LEU A 46 -2.53 -9.53 -0.24
N MET A 47 -2.89 -8.31 -0.65
CA MET A 47 -4.28 -7.85 -0.69
C MET A 47 -5.06 -8.47 -1.86
N SER A 48 -4.38 -8.77 -2.97
CA SER A 48 -5.00 -9.56 -4.03
C SER A 48 -5.20 -11.00 -3.56
N VAL A 49 -4.20 -11.61 -2.90
CA VAL A 49 -4.29 -12.97 -2.35
C VAL A 49 -5.35 -13.08 -1.27
N LEU A 50 -5.53 -12.04 -0.44
CA LEU A 50 -6.61 -12.00 0.55
C LEU A 50 -7.99 -11.86 -0.08
N GLY A 51 -8.14 -10.94 -1.05
CA GLY A 51 -9.39 -10.84 -1.81
C GLY A 51 -9.70 -12.15 -2.52
N VAL A 52 -8.69 -12.79 -3.09
CA VAL A 52 -8.77 -14.10 -3.73
C VAL A 52 -9.18 -15.17 -2.74
N GLN A 53 -8.52 -15.31 -1.59
CA GLN A 53 -8.71 -16.45 -0.69
C GLN A 53 -9.94 -16.31 0.20
N VAL A 54 -10.22 -15.12 0.75
CA VAL A 54 -11.44 -14.88 1.54
C VAL A 54 -12.69 -15.05 0.67
N LEU A 55 -12.63 -14.64 -0.60
CA LEU A 55 -13.79 -14.75 -1.48
C LEU A 55 -13.83 -16.01 -2.34
N ALA A 56 -12.72 -16.66 -2.70
CA ALA A 56 -12.76 -17.98 -3.34
C ALA A 56 -13.47 -19.01 -2.45
N VAL A 57 -13.25 -18.91 -1.13
CA VAL A 57 -13.97 -19.71 -0.13
C VAL A 57 -15.47 -19.36 -0.05
N THR A 58 -15.87 -18.14 -0.46
CA THR A 58 -17.24 -17.64 -0.30
C THR A 58 -18.06 -17.67 -1.62
N PHE A 59 -17.43 -17.50 -2.78
CA PHE A 59 -18.11 -17.25 -4.07
C PHE A 59 -17.80 -18.26 -5.19
N HIS A 60 -16.90 -19.22 -4.96
CA HIS A 60 -16.73 -20.45 -5.75
C HIS A 60 -16.72 -20.36 -7.29
N THR A 61 -16.50 -19.19 -7.91
CA THR A 61 -16.62 -19.07 -9.37
C THR A 61 -15.76 -17.92 -9.94
N LEU A 62 -15.08 -18.24 -11.05
CA LEU A 62 -14.36 -17.34 -11.98
C LEU A 62 -13.09 -16.66 -11.44
N ASP A 63 -11.93 -17.18 -11.85
CA ASP A 63 -10.59 -16.61 -11.59
C ASP A 63 -10.48 -15.11 -11.95
N ASN A 64 -11.23 -14.67 -12.97
CA ASN A 64 -11.30 -13.27 -13.38
C ASN A 64 -11.98 -12.38 -12.34
N ALA A 65 -13.06 -12.84 -11.70
CA ALA A 65 -13.77 -12.07 -10.69
C ALA A 65 -12.89 -11.88 -9.44
N VAL A 66 -12.16 -12.93 -9.11
CA VAL A 66 -11.21 -12.98 -8.00
C VAL A 66 -10.06 -11.99 -8.19
N ALA A 67 -9.47 -11.93 -9.40
CA ALA A 67 -8.42 -10.96 -9.72
C ALA A 67 -8.90 -9.49 -9.68
N ILE A 68 -10.07 -9.21 -10.27
CA ILE A 68 -10.69 -7.87 -10.26
C ILE A 68 -10.96 -7.41 -8.83
N LEU A 69 -11.43 -8.31 -7.98
CA LEU A 69 -11.78 -7.97 -6.61
C LEU A 69 -10.55 -7.77 -5.72
N GLY A 70 -9.48 -8.55 -5.94
CA GLY A 70 -8.18 -8.31 -5.31
C GLY A 70 -7.60 -6.94 -5.66
N MET A 71 -7.73 -6.53 -6.92
CA MET A 71 -7.38 -5.18 -7.37
C MET A 71 -8.22 -4.11 -6.67
N LEU A 72 -9.55 -4.29 -6.60
CA LEU A 72 -10.44 -3.35 -5.90
C LEU A 72 -10.08 -3.23 -4.42
N PHE A 73 -9.75 -4.33 -3.75
CA PHE A 73 -9.35 -4.31 -2.34
C PHE A 73 -8.02 -3.59 -2.14
N ASN A 74 -7.05 -3.79 -3.05
CA ASN A 74 -5.79 -3.06 -3.04
C ASN A 74 -6.03 -1.55 -3.22
N ILE A 75 -6.87 -1.14 -4.17
CA ILE A 75 -7.22 0.27 -4.38
C ILE A 75 -7.97 0.87 -3.19
N LEU A 76 -8.94 0.15 -2.62
CA LEU A 76 -9.70 0.65 -1.47
C LEU A 76 -8.83 0.75 -0.22
N PHE A 77 -8.07 -0.30 0.10
CA PHE A 77 -7.23 -0.31 1.31
C PHE A 77 -6.02 0.62 1.14
N GLY A 78 -5.27 0.48 0.05
CA GLY A 78 -4.14 1.35 -0.28
C GLY A 78 -4.56 2.80 -0.50
N GLY A 79 -5.73 3.03 -1.12
CA GLY A 79 -6.25 4.36 -1.40
C GLY A 79 -6.80 5.08 -0.18
N PHE A 80 -7.81 4.49 0.44
CA PHE A 80 -8.48 5.13 1.58
C PHE A 80 -7.70 4.96 2.87
N VAL A 81 -7.37 3.73 3.26
CA VAL A 81 -6.83 3.48 4.60
C VAL A 81 -5.40 3.98 4.68
N VAL A 82 -4.53 3.50 3.80
CA VAL A 82 -3.09 3.83 3.83
C VAL A 82 -2.86 5.30 3.44
N GLY A 83 -3.59 5.82 2.46
CA GLY A 83 -3.52 7.24 2.08
C GLY A 83 -3.91 8.18 3.23
N LEU A 84 -4.99 7.89 3.97
CA LEU A 84 -5.37 8.69 5.14
C LEU A 84 -4.34 8.59 6.28
N ILE A 85 -3.79 7.39 6.53
CA ILE A 85 -2.72 7.21 7.51
C ILE A 85 -1.51 8.08 7.13
N PHE A 86 -1.11 8.12 5.86
CA PHE A 86 -0.04 9.00 5.41
C PHE A 86 -0.34 10.47 5.70
N GLY A 87 -1.57 10.92 5.40
CA GLY A 87 -2.00 12.28 5.69
C GLY A 87 -1.87 12.63 7.18
N MET A 88 -2.20 11.69 8.08
CA MET A 88 -2.03 11.87 9.52
C MET A 88 -0.54 11.86 9.95
N VAL A 89 0.27 10.98 9.36
CA VAL A 89 1.71 10.92 9.61
C VAL A 89 2.38 12.22 9.19
N ARG A 90 2.04 12.76 8.01
CA ARG A 90 2.62 13.99 7.48
C ARG A 90 2.37 15.20 8.37
N GLN A 91 1.23 15.28 9.05
CA GLN A 91 0.96 16.35 10.02
C GLN A 91 1.96 16.37 11.18
N ARG A 92 2.60 15.23 11.48
CA ARG A 92 3.50 15.07 12.62
C ARG A 92 4.97 15.18 12.26
N PHE A 93 5.31 14.99 10.99
CA PHE A 93 6.69 15.06 10.48
C PHE A 93 6.85 16.24 9.54
N HIS A 94 7.68 17.22 9.90
CA HIS A 94 7.95 18.43 9.11
C HIS A 94 9.21 18.30 8.21
N GLY A 95 9.58 17.09 7.81
CA GLY A 95 10.76 16.82 6.97
C GLY A 95 10.51 16.95 5.46
N ASN A 96 11.53 16.61 4.67
CA ASN A 96 11.43 16.50 3.22
C ASN A 96 10.30 15.49 2.85
N LEU A 97 9.36 15.92 2.01
CA LEU A 97 8.18 15.16 1.61
C LEU A 97 8.53 13.87 0.88
N GLU A 98 9.52 13.91 -0.01
CA GLU A 98 9.99 12.76 -0.78
C GLU A 98 10.49 11.66 0.17
N TRP A 99 11.38 12.03 1.10
CA TRP A 99 11.92 11.11 2.09
C TRP A 99 10.85 10.61 3.06
N THR A 100 9.90 11.45 3.44
CA THR A 100 8.77 11.04 4.30
C THR A 100 7.92 10.00 3.59
N GLY A 101 7.65 10.17 2.29
CA GLY A 101 6.97 9.21 1.44
C GLY A 101 7.71 7.88 1.34
N ILE A 102 9.00 7.91 1.02
CA ILE A 102 9.84 6.70 0.92
C ILE A 102 9.88 5.94 2.25
N ILE A 103 10.18 6.63 3.36
CA ILE A 103 10.22 6.02 4.71
C ILE A 103 8.88 5.40 5.05
N PHE A 104 7.77 6.09 4.73
CA PHE A 104 6.43 5.58 4.95
C PHE A 104 6.17 4.32 4.13
N GLY A 105 6.50 4.32 2.83
CA GLY A 105 6.39 3.15 1.97
C GLY A 105 7.18 1.95 2.50
N VAL A 106 8.44 2.16 2.89
CA VAL A 106 9.29 1.12 3.50
C VAL A 106 8.69 0.63 4.83
N ALA A 107 8.16 1.51 5.66
CA ALA A 107 7.51 1.14 6.92
C ALA A 107 6.26 0.27 6.66
N CYS A 108 5.42 0.65 5.71
CA CYS A 108 4.27 -0.15 5.29
C CYS A 108 4.71 -1.53 4.77
N TRP A 109 5.77 -1.59 3.98
CA TRP A 109 6.34 -2.84 3.51
C TRP A 109 6.84 -3.72 4.66
N LEU A 110 7.58 -3.15 5.63
CA LEU A 110 8.05 -3.89 6.81
C LEU A 110 6.87 -4.44 7.62
N VAL A 111 5.85 -3.62 7.85
CA VAL A 111 4.62 -4.09 8.53
C VAL A 111 3.97 -5.22 7.73
N ALA A 112 3.88 -5.10 6.41
CA ALA A 112 3.35 -6.15 5.56
C ALA A 112 4.17 -7.45 5.70
N GLN A 113 5.49 -7.40 5.60
CA GLN A 113 6.35 -8.59 5.61
C GLN A 113 6.52 -9.24 6.99
N ILE A 114 6.50 -8.45 8.06
CA ILE A 114 6.79 -8.92 9.43
C ILE A 114 5.51 -9.26 10.19
N VAL A 115 4.42 -8.53 9.94
CA VAL A 115 3.16 -8.70 10.67
C VAL A 115 2.12 -9.35 9.77
N VAL A 116 1.81 -8.74 8.64
CA VAL A 116 0.63 -9.11 7.85
C VAL A 116 0.84 -10.46 7.15
N ILE A 117 1.98 -10.66 6.47
CA ILE A 117 2.32 -11.91 5.77
C ILE A 117 2.36 -13.10 6.74
N PRO A 118 3.04 -13.05 7.90
CA PRO A 118 3.00 -14.16 8.83
C PRO A 118 1.58 -14.44 9.33
N VAL A 119 0.86 -13.41 9.81
CA VAL A 119 -0.51 -13.58 10.35
C VAL A 119 -1.46 -14.21 9.32
N LEU A 120 -1.33 -13.86 8.05
CA LEU A 120 -2.19 -14.37 6.99
C LEU A 120 -1.71 -15.68 6.37
N GLY A 121 -0.40 -15.83 6.17
CA GLY A 121 0.22 -17.06 5.69
C GLY A 121 -0.02 -18.22 6.65
N PHE A 122 0.04 -17.99 7.96
CA PHE A 122 -0.33 -19.03 8.94
C PHE A 122 -1.80 -19.47 8.84
N LYS A 123 -2.69 -18.63 8.30
CA LYS A 123 -4.14 -18.88 8.31
C LYS A 123 -4.67 -19.47 7.01
N PHE A 124 -4.04 -19.19 5.87
CA PHE A 124 -4.63 -19.53 4.56
C PHE A 124 -3.71 -20.33 3.63
N ASP A 125 -2.38 -20.17 3.73
CA ASP A 125 -1.41 -20.98 2.98
C ASP A 125 -0.03 -20.83 3.64
N PRO A 126 0.61 -21.91 4.13
CA PRO A 126 1.93 -21.83 4.77
C PRO A 126 3.07 -21.47 3.80
N THR A 127 2.84 -21.46 2.48
CA THR A 127 3.89 -21.27 1.48
C THR A 127 4.56 -19.90 1.40
N PRO A 128 4.03 -18.74 1.83
CA PRO A 128 4.78 -17.50 1.74
C PRO A 128 6.00 -17.52 2.67
N GLY A 129 5.94 -18.25 3.79
CA GLY A 129 6.98 -18.23 4.82
C GLY A 129 7.20 -16.83 5.42
N PHE A 130 8.22 -16.72 6.28
CA PHE A 130 8.64 -15.41 6.79
C PHE A 130 9.11 -14.53 5.63
N PHE A 131 8.65 -13.28 5.57
CA PHE A 131 9.10 -12.30 4.57
C PHE A 131 8.77 -12.68 3.11
N SER A 132 7.72 -13.49 2.90
CA SER A 132 7.33 -13.97 1.56
C SER A 132 8.39 -14.84 0.85
N LEU A 133 9.41 -15.34 1.57
CA LEU A 133 10.52 -16.08 0.96
C LEU A 133 10.14 -17.41 0.33
N GLY A 134 9.05 -18.04 0.78
CA GLY A 134 8.58 -19.28 0.16
C GLY A 134 7.87 -19.06 -1.19
N ALA A 135 7.55 -17.82 -1.54
CA ALA A 135 7.21 -17.42 -2.93
C ALA A 135 8.47 -17.11 -3.77
N GLY A 136 9.67 -17.22 -3.20
CA GLY A 136 10.95 -16.93 -3.83
C GLY A 136 11.55 -15.60 -3.38
N VAL A 137 12.88 -15.47 -3.49
CA VAL A 137 13.64 -14.28 -3.03
C VAL A 137 13.22 -12.98 -3.71
N TRP A 138 12.66 -13.06 -4.92
CA TRP A 138 12.19 -11.91 -5.67
C TRP A 138 10.87 -11.34 -5.17
N ALA A 139 10.08 -12.14 -4.45
CA ALA A 139 8.78 -11.71 -3.92
C ALA A 139 8.89 -10.52 -2.94
N PRO A 140 9.73 -10.58 -1.87
CA PRO A 140 9.90 -9.43 -0.98
C PRO A 140 10.56 -8.23 -1.66
N ILE A 141 11.50 -8.46 -2.58
CA ILE A 141 12.18 -7.38 -3.33
C ILE A 141 11.19 -6.66 -4.23
N GLY A 142 10.37 -7.39 -4.99
CA GLY A 142 9.32 -6.81 -5.83
C GLY A 142 8.29 -6.03 -5.02
N SER A 143 7.88 -6.60 -3.88
CA SER A 143 6.99 -5.92 -2.94
C SER A 143 7.61 -4.62 -2.40
N LEU A 144 8.91 -4.62 -2.09
CA LEU A 144 9.62 -3.44 -1.60
C LEU A 144 9.61 -2.34 -2.67
N VAL A 145 9.96 -2.66 -3.91
CA VAL A 145 9.94 -1.71 -5.04
C VAL A 145 8.56 -1.10 -5.19
N ALA A 146 7.51 -1.93 -5.14
CA ALA A 146 6.13 -1.46 -5.25
C ALA A 146 5.77 -0.50 -4.10
N HIS A 147 6.12 -0.82 -2.86
CA HIS A 147 5.83 0.04 -1.70
C HIS A 147 6.66 1.34 -1.68
N VAL A 148 7.90 1.30 -2.13
CA VAL A 148 8.70 2.52 -2.30
C VAL A 148 8.06 3.41 -3.36
N ALA A 149 7.66 2.86 -4.50
CA ALA A 149 6.95 3.62 -5.54
C ALA A 149 5.63 4.21 -5.01
N TYR A 150 4.86 3.44 -4.24
CA TYR A 150 3.67 3.94 -3.54
C TYR A 150 4.01 5.12 -2.64
N GLY A 151 5.05 4.98 -1.81
CA GLY A 151 5.50 6.01 -0.88
C GLY A 151 5.91 7.30 -1.57
N VAL A 152 6.69 7.21 -2.66
CA VAL A 152 7.07 8.36 -3.50
C VAL A 152 5.83 9.05 -4.04
N ILE A 153 4.92 8.31 -4.70
CA ILE A 153 3.71 8.89 -5.30
C ILE A 153 2.86 9.58 -4.24
N VAL A 154 2.70 8.96 -3.08
CA VAL A 154 1.90 9.54 -2.00
C VAL A 154 2.56 10.79 -1.43
N GLY A 155 3.88 10.80 -1.28
CA GLY A 155 4.65 11.97 -0.82
C GLY A 155 4.50 13.16 -1.78
N GLU A 156 4.69 12.91 -3.07
CA GLU A 156 4.58 13.91 -4.15
C GLU A 156 3.16 14.48 -4.26
N VAL A 157 2.15 13.62 -4.39
CA VAL A 157 0.76 14.05 -4.63
C VAL A 157 0.16 14.76 -3.41
N TYR A 158 0.64 14.44 -2.21
CA TYR A 158 0.17 15.09 -1.00
C TYR A 158 0.80 16.47 -0.76
N GLU A 159 1.85 16.86 -1.49
CA GLU A 159 2.56 18.12 -1.28
C GLU A 159 1.62 19.34 -1.31
N PRO A 160 1.65 20.20 -0.27
CA PRO A 160 0.87 21.42 -0.26
C PRO A 160 1.44 22.43 -1.26
N HIS A 161 0.67 22.76 -2.30
CA HIS A 161 0.94 23.87 -3.24
C HIS A 161 1.28 25.24 -2.60
N GLU A 162 1.12 25.43 -1.28
CA GLU A 162 1.51 26.66 -0.57
C GLU A 162 3.04 26.78 -0.35
N GLN A 163 3.85 25.77 -0.64
CA GLN A 163 5.32 25.84 -0.50
C GLN A 163 6.06 26.32 -1.76
N LEU A 164 5.34 26.70 -2.84
CA LEU A 164 5.91 27.17 -4.10
C LEU A 164 5.92 28.71 -4.28
N HIS A 165 5.71 29.48 -3.20
CA HIS A 165 5.75 30.95 -3.20
C HIS A 165 6.74 31.51 -2.20
#